data_AF-A0A7K4C8H8-F1
#
_entry.id   AF-A0A7K4C8H8-F1
#
_cell.length_a   1.000
_cell.length_b   1.000
_cell.length_c   1.000
_cell.angle_alpha   90.00
_cell.angle_beta   90.00
_cell.angle_gamma   90.00
#
_symmetry.space_group_name_H-M   'P 1'
#
loop_
_entity.id
_entity.type
_entity.pdbx_description
1 polymer ?
#
loop_
_entity_poly.entity_id
_entity_poly.type
_entity_poly.pdbx_seq_one_letter_code
_entity_poly.pdbx_strand_id
1 'polypeptide(L)'
;MKRGDQKPAAPAGFSFQIPIFYKLMVSMLFVATIPILLLGIVSMGNTSSIIANIGLTNSIFIITLITLSVVVMWSFFLANSITTPIVKLSKIATSMSTGELKNPEIELLSNDEIGELQTAFNRMINTYKILDTLAKEDNE
;
A
#
# COMPACT_ATOMS: atom_id res chain seq x y z
N MET A 1 49.15 24.26 8.77
CA MET A 1 47.87 24.22 8.04
C MET A 1 47.77 22.92 7.24
N LYS A 2 47.18 21.87 7.81
CA LYS A 2 46.84 20.65 7.06
C LYS A 2 45.32 20.65 6.87
N ARG A 3 44.89 20.71 5.61
CA ARG A 3 43.51 20.53 5.17
C ARG A 3 43.00 19.21 5.75
N GLY A 4 41.92 19.28 6.53
CA GLY A 4 41.19 18.10 6.97
C GLY A 4 40.62 17.39 5.76
N ASP A 5 40.92 16.11 5.65
CA ASP A 5 40.35 15.19 4.67
C ASP A 5 38.82 15.19 4.78
N GLN A 6 38.16 15.90 3.87
CA GLN A 6 36.74 15.70 3.62
C GLN A 6 36.58 14.36 2.91
N LYS A 7 36.17 13.36 3.68
CA LYS A 7 35.65 12.08 3.18
C LYS A 7 34.63 12.37 2.06
N PRO A 8 34.76 11.77 0.86
CA PRO A 8 33.82 12.00 -0.22
C PRO A 8 32.41 11.56 0.24
N ALA A 9 31.42 12.44 0.04
CA ALA A 9 30.02 12.10 0.25
C ALA A 9 29.67 10.89 -0.61
N ALA A 10 29.16 9.82 0.01
CA ALA A 10 28.68 8.65 -0.71
C ALA A 10 27.61 9.09 -1.74
N PRO A 11 27.59 8.53 -2.96
CA PRO A 11 26.57 8.88 -3.94
C PRO A 11 25.20 8.58 -3.33
N ALA A 12 24.29 9.55 -3.41
CA ALA A 12 22.90 9.39 -3.01
C ALA A 12 22.36 8.16 -3.73
N GLY A 13 22.11 7.08 -2.99
CA GLY A 13 21.55 5.85 -3.54
C GLY A 13 20.24 6.20 -4.23
N PHE A 14 20.14 5.89 -5.52
CA PHE A 14 18.91 6.04 -6.27
C PHE A 14 17.87 5.08 -5.68
N SER A 15 17.07 5.57 -4.73
CA SER A 15 15.99 4.79 -4.14
C SER A 15 14.90 4.65 -5.21
N PHE A 16 14.84 3.49 -5.86
CA PHE A 16 13.81 3.16 -6.83
C PHE A 16 12.47 3.03 -6.07
N GLN A 17 11.74 4.13 -5.92
CA GLN A 17 10.41 4.13 -5.32
C GLN A 17 9.46 3.55 -6.37
N ILE A 18 8.91 2.37 -6.11
CA ILE A 18 7.95 1.73 -7.02
C ILE A 18 6.58 2.39 -6.79
N PRO A 19 6.00 3.06 -7.79
CA PRO A 19 4.67 3.64 -7.68
C PRO A 19 3.65 2.62 -7.21
N ILE A 20 2.75 3.02 -6.30
CA ILE A 20 1.58 2.25 -5.87
C ILE A 20 0.78 1.79 -7.07
N PHE A 21 0.71 2.64 -8.09
CA PHE A 21 0.02 2.33 -9.33
C PHE A 21 0.52 1.01 -9.95
N TYR A 22 1.83 0.71 -9.94
CA TYR A 22 2.33 -0.56 -10.44
C TYR A 22 1.96 -1.73 -9.52
N LYS A 23 1.96 -1.55 -8.20
CA LYS A 23 1.50 -2.60 -7.25
C LYS A 23 0.03 -2.94 -7.47
N LEU A 24 -0.80 -1.91 -7.69
CA LEU A 24 -2.22 -2.04 -8.03
C LEU A 24 -2.41 -2.74 -9.37
N MET A 25 -1.76 -2.25 -10.43
CA MET A 25 -1.88 -2.83 -11.77
C MET A 25 -1.49 -4.30 -11.78
N VAL A 26 -0.38 -4.66 -11.13
CA VAL A 26 0.06 -6.05 -11.03
C VAL A 26 -0.97 -6.89 -10.29
N SER A 27 -1.47 -6.44 -9.13
CA SER A 27 -2.51 -7.17 -8.40
C SER A 27 -3.79 -7.38 -9.22
N MET A 28 -4.23 -6.37 -9.97
CA MET A 28 -5.41 -6.43 -10.83
C MET A 28 -5.19 -7.39 -12.01
N LEU A 29 -3.99 -7.39 -12.60
CA LEU A 29 -3.61 -8.33 -13.64
C LEU A 29 -3.66 -9.77 -13.14
N PHE A 30 -3.08 -10.05 -11.97
CA PHE A 30 -3.15 -11.40 -11.37
C PHE A 30 -4.59 -11.83 -11.07
N VAL A 31 -5.40 -10.95 -10.48
CA VAL A 31 -6.81 -11.25 -10.18
C VAL A 31 -7.61 -11.52 -11.45
N ALA A 32 -7.42 -10.72 -12.50
CA ALA A 32 -8.16 -10.87 -13.76
C ALA A 32 -7.69 -12.06 -14.61
N THR A 33 -6.40 -12.38 -14.58
CA THR A 33 -5.81 -13.43 -15.43
C THR A 33 -6.00 -14.83 -14.88
N ILE A 34 -6.00 -15.03 -13.56
CA ILE A 34 -6.13 -16.36 -12.95
C ILE A 34 -7.41 -17.09 -13.40
N PRO A 35 -8.62 -16.47 -13.36
CA PRO A 35 -9.84 -17.14 -13.80
C PRO A 35 -9.81 -17.50 -15.29
N ILE A 36 -9.33 -16.57 -16.13
CA ILE A 36 -9.25 -16.76 -17.58
C ILE A 36 -8.28 -17.89 -17.90
N LEU A 37 -7.13 -17.93 -17.23
CA LEU A 37 -6.11 -18.95 -17.41
C LEU A 37 -6.62 -20.32 -16.93
N LEU A 38 -7.30 -20.38 -15.78
CA LEU A 38 -7.94 -21.61 -15.28
C LEU A 38 -9.00 -22.14 -16.26
N LEU A 39 -9.85 -21.25 -16.80
CA LEU A 39 -10.82 -21.61 -17.83
C LEU A 39 -10.15 -22.09 -19.12
N GLY A 40 -9.07 -21.43 -19.54
CA GLY A 40 -8.28 -21.84 -20.71
C GLY A 40 -7.68 -23.24 -20.56
N ILE A 41 -7.11 -23.55 -19.40
CA ILE A 41 -6.60 -24.90 -19.09
C ILE A 41 -7.73 -25.93 -19.14
N VAL A 42 -8.89 -25.62 -18.58
CA VAL A 42 -10.06 -26.51 -18.63
C VAL A 42 -10.56 -26.72 -20.05
N SER A 43 -10.55 -25.68 -20.88
CA SER A 43 -11.03 -25.72 -22.26
C SER A 43 -10.08 -26.41 -23.24
N MET A 44 -8.76 -26.31 -23.03
CA MET A 44 -7.74 -26.82 -23.95
C MET A 44 -7.17 -28.18 -23.56
N GLY A 45 -7.24 -28.57 -22.28
CA GLY A 45 -6.75 -29.86 -21.83
C GLY A 45 -7.61 -31.02 -22.34
N ASN A 46 -7.05 -32.25 -22.38
CA ASN A 46 -7.85 -33.49 -22.40
C ASN A 46 -8.57 -33.68 -21.04
N THR A 47 -9.34 -32.68 -20.64
CA THR A 47 -10.10 -32.59 -19.39
C THR A 47 -11.17 -33.66 -19.32
N SER A 48 -11.42 -34.43 -20.39
CA SER A 48 -12.20 -35.66 -20.33
C SER A 48 -11.76 -36.58 -19.20
N SER A 49 -10.48 -36.64 -18.84
CA SER A 49 -10.00 -37.44 -17.70
C SER A 49 -10.27 -36.79 -16.32
N ILE A 50 -10.11 -35.47 -16.20
CA ILE A 50 -10.38 -34.73 -14.95
C ILE A 50 -11.89 -34.60 -14.70
N ILE A 51 -12.63 -34.22 -15.74
CA ILE A 51 -14.09 -34.09 -15.75
C ILE A 51 -14.76 -35.46 -15.57
N ALA A 52 -14.23 -36.54 -16.15
CA ALA A 52 -14.80 -37.88 -15.92
C ALA A 52 -14.59 -38.38 -14.49
N ASN A 53 -13.48 -38.02 -13.84
CA ASN A 53 -13.19 -38.47 -12.48
C ASN A 53 -13.84 -37.61 -11.38
N ILE A 54 -13.93 -36.28 -11.59
CA ILE A 54 -14.36 -35.32 -10.56
C ILE A 54 -15.76 -34.76 -10.86
N GLY A 55 -16.18 -34.76 -12.13
CA GLY A 55 -17.41 -34.14 -12.61
C GLY A 55 -17.24 -32.66 -12.97
N LEU A 56 -17.86 -32.24 -14.08
CA LEU A 56 -17.77 -30.87 -14.61
C LEU A 56 -18.18 -29.81 -13.57
N THR A 57 -19.30 -30.03 -12.88
CA THR A 57 -19.83 -29.11 -11.87
C THR A 57 -18.86 -28.93 -10.70
N ASN A 58 -18.26 -30.01 -10.19
CA ASN A 58 -17.30 -29.93 -9.10
C ASN A 58 -15.99 -29.26 -9.53
N SER A 59 -15.50 -29.51 -10.76
CA SER A 59 -14.32 -28.82 -11.27
C SER A 59 -14.53 -27.30 -11.37
N ILE A 60 -15.69 -26.86 -11.88
CA ILE A 60 -16.05 -25.44 -11.93
C ILE A 60 -16.11 -24.86 -10.50
N PHE A 61 -16.77 -25.56 -9.57
CA PHE A 61 -16.89 -25.12 -8.19
C PHE A 61 -15.51 -24.92 -7.51
N ILE A 62 -14.58 -25.86 -7.70
CA ILE A 62 -13.21 -25.74 -7.16
C ILE A 62 -12.48 -24.53 -7.74
N ILE A 63 -12.56 -24.32 -9.06
CA ILE A 63 -11.94 -23.17 -9.73
C ILE A 63 -12.51 -21.86 -9.18
N THR A 64 -13.84 -21.77 -9.05
CA THR A 64 -14.50 -20.60 -8.47
C THR A 64 -14.02 -20.34 -7.03
N LEU A 65 -13.89 -21.39 -6.21
CA LEU A 65 -13.43 -21.27 -4.83
C LEU A 65 -11.98 -20.77 -4.76
N ILE A 66 -11.10 -21.28 -5.62
CA ILE A 66 -9.70 -20.82 -5.72
C ILE A 66 -9.66 -19.35 -6.14
N THR A 67 -10.40 -18.98 -7.20
CA THR A 67 -10.50 -17.60 -7.66
C THR A 67 -10.97 -16.66 -6.55
N LEU A 68 -12.04 -17.03 -5.83
CA LEU A 68 -12.59 -16.22 -4.76
C LEU A 68 -11.59 -16.04 -3.62
N SER A 69 -10.88 -17.12 -3.26
CA SER A 69 -9.82 -17.07 -2.23
C SER A 69 -8.71 -16.08 -2.60
N VAL A 70 -8.28 -16.10 -3.87
CA VAL A 70 -7.26 -15.17 -4.39
C VAL A 70 -7.77 -13.73 -4.36
N VAL A 71 -9.00 -13.47 -4.80
CA VAL A 71 -9.62 -12.13 -4.76
C VAL A 71 -9.66 -11.58 -3.33
N VAL A 72 -10.10 -12.39 -2.37
CA VAL A 72 -10.17 -12.00 -0.96
C VAL A 72 -8.78 -11.68 -0.42
N MET A 73 -7.78 -12.53 -0.68
CA MET A 73 -6.40 -12.30 -0.27
C MET A 73 -5.84 -10.98 -0.83
N TRP A 74 -6.05 -10.70 -2.12
CA TRP A 74 -5.63 -9.43 -2.72
C TRP A 74 -6.36 -8.22 -2.17
N SER A 75 -7.65 -8.35 -1.85
CA SER A 75 -8.44 -7.27 -1.25
C SER A 75 -7.86 -6.84 0.10
N PHE A 76 -7.48 -7.82 0.94
CA PHE A 76 -6.80 -7.53 2.21
C PHE A 76 -5.44 -6.85 2.00
N PHE A 77 -4.66 -7.29 1.01
CA PHE A 77 -3.38 -6.67 0.68
C PHE A 77 -3.53 -5.21 0.23
N LEU A 78 -4.52 -4.90 -0.61
CA LEU A 78 -4.84 -3.51 -1.03
C LEU A 78 -5.30 -2.66 0.15
N ALA A 79 -6.17 -3.21 1.00
CA ALA A 79 -6.66 -2.50 2.18
C ALA A 79 -5.48 -2.07 3.07
N ASN A 80 -4.52 -2.97 3.31
CA ASN A 80 -3.39 -2.68 4.18
C ASN A 80 -2.35 -1.72 3.57
N SER A 81 -2.15 -1.79 2.25
CA SER A 81 -1.15 -0.96 1.55
C SER A 81 -1.64 0.46 1.22
N ILE A 82 -2.95 0.66 1.07
CA ILE A 82 -3.52 1.94 0.60
C ILE A 82 -4.59 2.47 1.55
N THR A 83 -5.61 1.66 1.83
CA THR A 83 -6.80 2.15 2.57
C THR A 83 -6.45 2.49 4.02
N THR A 84 -5.74 1.59 4.71
CA THR A 84 -5.31 1.79 6.10
C THR A 84 -4.48 3.06 6.29
N PRO A 85 -3.39 3.33 5.53
CA PRO A 85 -2.63 4.57 5.70
C PRO A 85 -3.44 5.82 5.35
N ILE A 86 -4.28 5.79 4.30
CA ILE A 86 -5.14 6.95 3.96
C ILE A 86 -6.15 7.26 5.08
N VAL A 87 -6.80 6.24 5.63
CA VAL A 87 -7.75 6.41 6.75
C VAL A 87 -7.03 6.93 7.99
N LYS A 88 -5.81 6.46 8.27
CA LYS A 88 -5.00 6.96 9.39
C LYS A 88 -4.67 8.45 9.21
N LEU A 89 -4.23 8.86 8.02
CA LEU A 89 -3.95 10.27 7.71
C LEU A 89 -5.21 11.14 7.84
N SER A 90 -6.36 10.66 7.35
CA SER A 90 -7.64 11.35 7.46
C SER A 90 -8.07 11.58 8.92
N LYS A 91 -7.91 10.57 9.79
CA LYS A 91 -8.19 10.71 11.22
C LYS A 91 -7.30 11.77 11.87
N ILE A 92 -6.01 11.77 11.55
CA ILE A 92 -5.06 12.75 12.10
C ILE A 92 -5.42 14.16 11.60
N ALA A 93 -5.72 14.33 10.31
CA ALA A 93 -6.18 15.61 9.76
C ALA A 93 -7.42 16.13 10.49
N THR A 94 -8.37 15.24 10.78
CA THR A 94 -9.59 15.59 11.52
C THR A 94 -9.24 16.06 12.94
N SER A 95 -8.39 15.33 13.67
CA SER A 95 -7.94 15.76 15.00
C SER A 95 -7.13 17.07 14.99
N MET A 96 -6.35 17.34 13.92
CA MET A 96 -5.68 18.63 13.76
C MET A 96 -6.70 19.76 13.61
N SER A 97 -7.76 19.54 12.82
CA SER A 97 -8.78 20.57 12.55
C SER A 97 -9.60 20.94 13.79
N THR A 98 -9.69 20.05 14.78
CA THR A 98 -10.40 20.29 16.05
C THR A 98 -9.49 20.76 17.18
N GLY A 99 -8.18 20.88 16.94
CA GLY A 99 -7.19 21.26 17.97
C GLY A 99 -6.86 20.15 18.99
N GLU A 100 -7.33 18.92 18.76
CA GLU A 100 -7.16 17.79 19.70
C GLU A 100 -6.00 16.87 19.30
N LEU A 101 -4.88 17.44 18.88
CA LEU A 101 -3.80 16.67 18.28
C LEU A 101 -2.99 15.88 19.33
N LYS A 102 -3.42 14.65 19.62
CA LYS A 102 -2.74 13.74 20.56
C LYS A 102 -1.72 12.86 19.82
N ASN A 103 -0.43 13.05 20.09
CA ASN A 103 0.72 12.27 19.59
C ASN A 103 0.78 12.11 18.04
N PRO A 104 1.31 13.10 17.32
CA PRO A 104 1.03 13.25 15.90
C PRO A 104 2.10 12.71 14.96
N GLU A 105 3.06 11.92 15.43
CA GLU A 105 4.05 11.36 14.51
C GLU A 105 3.44 10.22 13.71
N ILE A 106 3.41 10.39 12.39
CA ILE A 106 3.01 9.33 11.47
C ILE A 106 4.27 8.52 11.15
N GLU A 107 4.30 7.29 11.61
CA GLU A 107 5.31 6.32 11.17
C GLU A 107 5.25 6.17 9.64
N LEU A 108 6.41 6.24 8.99
CA LEU A 108 6.54 5.96 7.56
C LEU A 108 6.36 4.46 7.33
N LEU A 109 5.27 4.09 6.68
CA LEU A 109 4.89 2.69 6.45
C LEU A 109 5.11 2.25 5.00
N SER A 110 5.41 3.20 4.11
CA SER A 110 5.58 2.93 2.69
C SER A 110 6.74 3.70 2.07
N ASN A 111 7.29 3.14 0.98
CA ASN A 111 8.38 3.70 0.19
C ASN A 111 7.91 4.08 -1.23
N ASP A 112 6.67 4.53 -1.33
CA ASP A 112 5.98 4.93 -2.56
C ASP A 112 5.20 6.25 -2.32
N GLU A 113 4.22 6.59 -3.15
CA GLU A 113 3.47 7.84 -3.04
C GLU A 113 2.70 7.98 -1.71
N ILE A 114 2.29 6.87 -1.07
CA ILE A 114 1.74 6.92 0.28
C ILE A 114 2.84 7.36 1.25
N GLY A 115 4.06 6.86 1.10
CA GLY A 115 5.21 7.25 1.91
C GLY A 115 5.59 8.73 1.75
N GLU A 116 5.56 9.21 0.50
CA GLU A 116 5.77 10.64 0.21
C GLU A 116 4.65 11.49 0.83
N LEU A 117 3.40 11.05 0.72
CA LEU A 117 2.25 11.71 1.35
C LEU A 117 2.40 11.74 2.89
N GLN A 118 2.79 10.62 3.51
CA GLN A 118 3.07 10.55 4.95
C GLN A 118 4.18 11.53 5.35
N THR A 119 5.23 11.66 4.53
CA THR A 119 6.33 12.61 4.77
C THR A 119 5.85 14.06 4.70
N ALA A 120 5.08 14.42 3.67
CA ALA A 120 4.50 15.76 3.55
C ALA A 120 3.56 16.08 4.72
N PHE A 121 2.75 15.10 5.13
CA PHE A 121 1.82 15.27 6.25
C PHE A 121 2.56 15.45 7.58
N ASN A 122 3.65 14.71 7.84
CA ASN A 122 4.50 14.92 9.01
C ASN A 122 5.10 16.32 9.07
N ARG A 123 5.48 16.91 7.92
CA ARG A 123 5.96 18.29 7.87
C ARG A 123 4.86 19.29 8.26
N MET A 124 3.65 19.10 7.75
CA MET A 124 2.49 19.93 8.12
C MET A 124 2.18 19.86 9.62
N ILE A 125 2.21 18.66 10.20
CA ILE A 125 2.05 18.45 11.65
C ILE A 125 3.10 19.23 12.43
N ASN A 126 4.37 19.17 12.01
CA ASN A 126 5.45 19.87 12.69
C ASN A 126 5.24 21.39 12.62
N THR A 127 4.88 21.94 11.46
CA THR A 127 4.54 23.35 11.32
C THR A 127 3.38 23.75 12.24
N TYR A 128 2.32 22.94 12.30
CA TYR A 128 1.19 23.20 13.20
C TYR A 128 1.62 23.26 14.67
N LYS A 129 2.49 22.34 15.13
CA LYS A 129 3.02 22.36 16.49
C LYS A 129 3.77 23.66 16.79
N ILE A 130 4.65 24.09 15.89
CA ILE A 130 5.42 25.32 16.06
C ILE A 130 4.49 26.52 16.19
N LEU A 131 3.46 26.60 15.36
CA LEU A 131 2.47 27.69 15.43
C LEU A 131 1.66 27.66 16.73
N ASP A 132 1.23 26.48 17.18
CA ASP A 132 0.51 26.31 18.45
C ASP A 132 1.37 26.67 19.68
N THR A 133 2.66 26.32 19.66
CA THR A 133 3.58 26.71 20.75
C THR A 133 3.81 28.22 20.80
N LEU A 134 4.00 28.86 19.65
CA LEU A 134 4.19 30.32 19.58
C LEU A 134 2.94 31.07 20.05
N ALA A 135 1.76 30.61 19.63
CA ALA A 135 0.51 31.21 20.06
C ALA A 135 0.27 31.09 21.58
N LYS A 136 0.82 30.07 22.25
CA LYS A 136 0.74 29.93 23.72
C LYS A 136 1.72 30.84 24.45
N GLU A 137 2.93 31.02 23.92
CA GLU A 137 3.93 31.93 24.48
C GLU A 137 3.48 33.41 24.41
N ASP A 138 2.81 33.84 23.33
CA ASP A 138 2.30 35.22 23.20
C ASP A 138 1.14 35.55 24.18
N ASN A 139 0.53 34.55 24.82
CA ASN A 139 -0.60 34.71 25.74
C ASN A 139 -0.18 34.64 27.23
N GLU A 140 1.12 34.52 27.53
CA GLU A 140 1.72 34.63 28.88
C GLU A 140 2.47 35.96 29.06
#